data_AF-A0A847PPL8-F1
#
_entry.id   AF-A0A847PPL8-F1
#
_cell.length_a   1.000
_cell.length_b   1.000
_cell.length_c   1.000
_cell.angle_alpha   90.00
_cell.angle_beta   90.00
_cell.angle_gamma   90.00
#
_symmetry.space_group_name_H-M   'P 1'
#
loop_
_entity.id
_entity.type
_entity.pdbx_description
1 polymer ?
#
loop_
_entity_poly.entity_id
_entity_poly.type
_entity_poly.pdbx_seq_one_letter_code
_entity_poly.pdbx_strand_id
1 'polypeptide(L)'
;GYHFTGWSPTVADKVTANATYVAQWAANKYVIVFDKNAADAEGTMEDQEMVYDVTEKLNANAFVRAGYVFAGWNTDTLGEGDSYVDEQEVMNLTTEPDIVLYAMWEKLPEIIIPDETPLGPVEPTKPAPVIEIIDSTPLDGSPRTGDENVIFAWVSVLTASGLGFVLLRKKNEDEEI
;
A
#
# COMPACT_ATOMS: atom_id res chain seq x y z
N GLY A 1 -1.89 -8.07 -23.10
CA GLY A 1 -2.86 -8.49 -24.12
C GLY A 1 -2.63 -9.94 -24.48
N TYR A 2 -2.98 -10.35 -25.70
CA TYR A 2 -2.76 -11.70 -26.23
C TYR A 2 -2.01 -11.64 -27.56
N HIS A 3 -1.28 -12.69 -27.89
CA HIS A 3 -0.68 -12.86 -29.22
C HIS A 3 -1.23 -14.12 -29.90
N PHE A 4 -1.39 -14.03 -31.21
CA PHE A 4 -1.87 -15.13 -32.04
C PHE A 4 -0.80 -16.23 -32.12
N THR A 5 -1.17 -17.47 -31.80
CA THR A 5 -0.24 -18.61 -31.79
C THR A 5 -0.44 -19.54 -32.97
N GLY A 6 -1.55 -19.42 -33.70
CA GLY A 6 -1.80 -20.22 -34.90
C GLY A 6 -3.27 -20.59 -35.08
N TRP A 7 -3.54 -21.38 -36.11
CA TRP A 7 -4.87 -21.96 -36.34
C TRP A 7 -4.90 -23.42 -35.89
N SER A 8 -6.05 -23.87 -35.39
CA SER A 8 -6.33 -25.28 -35.11
C SER A 8 -7.57 -25.74 -35.91
N PRO A 9 -7.48 -26.84 -36.69
CA PRO A 9 -6.27 -27.59 -37.00
C PRO A 9 -5.26 -26.76 -37.80
N THR A 10 -4.02 -27.26 -37.97
CA THR A 10 -3.02 -26.59 -38.82
C THR A 10 -3.59 -26.37 -40.23
N VAL A 11 -3.38 -25.17 -40.78
CA VAL A 11 -3.91 -24.80 -42.10
C VAL A 11 -3.29 -25.68 -43.18
N ALA A 12 -4.13 -26.30 -44.00
CA ALA A 12 -3.68 -27.11 -45.13
C ALA A 12 -3.17 -26.24 -46.29
N ASP A 13 -2.08 -26.66 -46.94
CA ASP A 13 -1.48 -25.94 -48.07
C ASP A 13 -2.39 -25.86 -49.31
N LYS A 14 -3.33 -26.80 -49.43
CA LYS A 14 -4.30 -26.85 -50.55
C LYS A 14 -5.72 -27.05 -50.04
N VAL A 15 -6.60 -26.15 -50.46
CA VAL A 15 -8.04 -26.27 -50.22
C VAL A 15 -8.61 -27.34 -51.17
N THR A 16 -9.07 -28.44 -50.60
CA THR A 16 -9.72 -29.55 -51.34
C THR A 16 -11.19 -29.74 -50.95
N ALA A 17 -11.61 -29.13 -49.84
CA ALA A 17 -12.97 -29.10 -49.33
C ALA A 17 -13.12 -27.91 -48.37
N ASN A 18 -14.34 -27.66 -47.89
CA ASN A 18 -14.58 -26.69 -46.82
C ASN A 18 -13.88 -27.14 -45.53
N ALA A 19 -13.26 -26.21 -44.83
CA ALA A 19 -12.62 -26.43 -43.54
C ALA A 19 -12.97 -25.30 -42.58
N THR A 20 -13.06 -25.62 -41.29
CA THR A 20 -13.21 -24.65 -40.21
C THR A 20 -11.93 -24.62 -39.40
N TYR A 21 -11.37 -23.43 -39.23
CA TYR A 21 -10.17 -23.18 -38.44
C TYR A 21 -10.51 -22.29 -37.26
N VAL A 22 -9.93 -22.60 -36.11
CA VAL A 22 -10.10 -21.83 -34.87
C VAL A 22 -8.80 -21.12 -34.55
N ALA A 23 -8.84 -19.79 -34.44
CA ALA A 23 -7.69 -19.00 -34.04
C ALA A 23 -7.29 -19.34 -32.61
N GLN A 24 -6.00 -19.56 -32.38
CA GLN A 24 -5.41 -19.82 -31.08
C GLN A 24 -4.66 -18.57 -30.63
N TRP A 25 -4.72 -18.32 -29.32
CA TRP A 25 -4.14 -17.14 -28.69
C TRP A 25 -3.44 -17.55 -27.39
N ALA A 26 -2.38 -16.82 -27.03
CA ALA A 26 -1.71 -16.97 -25.74
C ALA A 26 -1.65 -15.61 -25.04
N ALA A 27 -1.87 -15.62 -23.72
CA ALA A 27 -1.76 -14.42 -22.89
C ALA A 27 -0.32 -13.92 -22.90
N ASN A 28 -0.16 -12.60 -23.02
CA ASN A 28 1.14 -11.95 -22.89
C ASN A 28 1.51 -11.86 -21.41
N LYS A 29 2.80 -11.73 -21.17
CA LYS A 29 3.35 -11.39 -19.86
C LYS A 29 3.86 -9.95 -19.87
N TYR A 30 3.84 -9.32 -18.71
CA TYR A 30 4.48 -8.05 -18.47
C TYR A 30 5.13 -8.03 -17.09
N VAL A 31 5.99 -7.05 -16.83
CA VAL A 31 6.72 -6.91 -15.58
C VAL A 31 6.33 -5.60 -14.91
N ILE A 32 6.05 -5.66 -13.61
CA ILE A 32 5.93 -4.47 -12.76
C ILE A 32 7.29 -4.24 -12.10
N VAL A 33 7.85 -3.05 -12.33
CA VAL A 33 9.08 -2.58 -11.69
C VAL A 33 8.69 -1.58 -10.60
N PHE A 34 9.21 -1.76 -9.39
CA PHE A 34 8.92 -0.87 -8.28
C PHE A 34 10.05 0.15 -8.09
N ASP A 35 9.72 1.44 -8.16
CA ASP A 35 10.65 2.54 -7.94
C ASP A 35 10.27 3.29 -6.65
N LYS A 36 11.24 3.46 -5.76
CA LYS A 36 11.06 4.17 -4.48
C LYS A 36 10.72 5.67 -4.65
N ASN A 37 10.89 6.23 -5.84
CA ASN A 37 10.59 7.61 -6.25
C ASN A 37 11.15 8.68 -5.29
N ALA A 38 12.25 8.35 -4.62
CA ALA A 38 12.89 9.17 -3.61
C ALA A 38 14.33 8.71 -3.44
N ALA A 39 15.28 9.61 -3.71
CA ALA A 39 16.70 9.26 -3.59
C ALA A 39 17.08 8.89 -2.14
N ASP A 40 16.45 9.55 -1.17
CA ASP A 40 16.60 9.39 0.28
C ASP A 40 15.80 8.20 0.88
N ALA A 41 15.01 7.49 0.09
CA ALA A 41 14.39 6.24 0.52
C ALA A 41 15.37 5.06 0.43
N GLU A 42 15.19 4.07 1.29
CA GLU A 42 16.00 2.86 1.41
C GLU A 42 15.17 1.61 1.10
N GLY A 43 15.83 0.48 0.86
CA GLY A 43 15.20 -0.80 0.52
C GLY A 43 15.32 -1.15 -0.97
N THR A 44 14.94 -2.37 -1.30
CA THR A 44 14.91 -2.94 -2.65
C THR A 44 13.69 -3.82 -2.79
N MET A 45 13.09 -3.86 -3.99
CA MET A 45 12.02 -4.78 -4.34
C MET A 45 12.41 -5.53 -5.61
N GLU A 46 12.04 -6.81 -5.67
CA GLU A 46 12.17 -7.59 -6.89
C GLU A 46 11.05 -7.21 -7.87
N ASP A 47 11.37 -7.28 -9.16
CA ASP A 47 10.40 -7.13 -10.23
C ASP A 47 9.31 -8.21 -10.13
N GLN A 48 8.06 -7.83 -10.42
CA GLN A 48 6.92 -8.74 -10.36
C GLN A 48 6.44 -9.08 -11.77
N GLU A 49 6.61 -10.34 -12.17
CA GLU A 49 6.02 -10.87 -13.40
C GLU A 49 4.50 -11.01 -13.27
N MET A 50 3.78 -10.59 -14.30
CA MET A 50 2.33 -10.67 -14.39
C MET A 50 1.92 -11.37 -15.68
N VAL A 51 0.80 -12.10 -15.63
CA VAL A 51 0.16 -12.69 -16.81
C VAL A 51 -1.13 -11.96 -17.11
N TYR A 52 -1.36 -11.63 -18.39
CA TYR A 52 -2.58 -10.94 -18.79
C TYR A 52 -3.83 -11.79 -18.48
N ASP A 53 -4.90 -11.13 -18.03
CA ASP A 53 -6.15 -11.70 -17.49
C ASP A 53 -6.00 -12.59 -16.24
N VAL A 54 -4.86 -12.50 -15.55
CA VAL A 54 -4.66 -13.08 -14.22
C VAL A 54 -4.63 -11.95 -13.19
N THR A 55 -5.47 -12.06 -12.16
CA THR A 55 -5.44 -11.15 -11.02
C THR A 55 -4.41 -11.63 -10.02
N GLU A 56 -3.50 -10.75 -9.63
CA GLU A 56 -2.52 -11.03 -8.59
C GLU A 56 -2.36 -9.82 -7.66
N LYS A 57 -1.88 -10.09 -6.45
CA LYS A 57 -1.61 -9.07 -5.45
C LYS A 57 -0.27 -8.40 -5.75
N LEU A 58 -0.18 -7.07 -5.64
CA LEU A 58 1.11 -6.38 -5.65
C LEU A 58 1.99 -6.91 -4.51
N ASN A 59 3.29 -7.07 -4.77
CA ASN A 59 4.27 -7.35 -3.73
C ASN A 59 4.22 -6.26 -2.66
N ALA A 60 4.30 -6.67 -1.39
CA ALA A 60 4.30 -5.74 -0.27
C ALA A 60 5.48 -4.78 -0.35
N ASN A 61 5.21 -3.48 -0.14
CA ASN A 61 6.25 -2.46 -0.15
C ASN A 61 7.37 -2.79 0.85
N ALA A 62 8.61 -2.83 0.35
CA ALA A 62 9.81 -3.01 1.17
C ALA A 62 10.64 -1.72 1.30
N PHE A 63 10.18 -0.61 0.71
CA PHE A 63 10.86 0.67 0.82
C PHE A 63 10.52 1.39 2.13
N VAL A 64 11.51 2.09 2.68
CA VAL A 64 11.38 2.89 3.89
C VAL A 64 11.97 4.27 3.63
N ARG A 65 11.33 5.33 4.13
CA ARG A 65 11.83 6.70 4.01
C ARG A 65 11.72 7.44 5.33
N ALA A 66 12.86 7.87 5.88
CA ALA A 66 12.90 8.52 7.20
C ALA A 66 12.06 9.80 7.22
N GLY A 67 11.12 9.90 8.17
CA GLY A 67 10.22 11.06 8.30
C GLY A 67 9.02 11.05 7.36
N TYR A 68 8.77 9.96 6.63
CA TYR A 68 7.63 9.80 5.74
C TYR A 68 6.90 8.48 5.97
N VAL A 69 5.65 8.40 5.54
CA VAL A 69 4.85 7.19 5.45
C VAL A 69 4.61 6.88 3.97
N PHE A 70 4.68 5.61 3.60
CA PHE A 70 4.30 5.15 2.27
C PHE A 70 2.79 5.34 2.06
N ALA A 71 2.41 6.10 1.04
CA ALA A 71 1.02 6.46 0.74
C ALA A 71 0.40 5.59 -0.36
N GLY A 72 1.21 4.81 -1.08
CA GLY A 72 0.76 3.98 -2.20
C GLY A 72 1.70 4.06 -3.39
N TRP A 73 1.27 3.45 -4.49
CA TRP A 73 1.96 3.43 -5.78
C TRP A 73 1.24 4.33 -6.78
N ASN A 74 1.97 4.91 -7.74
CA ASN A 74 1.40 5.60 -8.89
C ASN A 74 2.13 5.23 -10.19
N THR A 75 1.45 5.26 -11.34
CA THR A 75 2.07 5.03 -12.65
C THR A 75 2.87 6.23 -13.18
N ASP A 76 2.77 7.38 -12.52
CA ASP A 76 3.54 8.59 -12.79
C ASP A 76 4.32 9.06 -11.56
N THR A 77 5.51 9.61 -11.80
CA THR A 77 6.41 10.09 -10.73
C THR A 77 5.83 11.21 -9.87
N LEU A 78 4.88 11.99 -10.39
CA LEU A 78 4.26 13.13 -9.70
C LEU A 78 2.90 12.79 -9.10
N GLY A 79 2.40 11.56 -9.26
CA GLY A 79 1.10 11.15 -8.73
C GLY A 79 -0.09 11.45 -9.64
N GLU A 80 0.14 11.90 -10.88
CA GLU A 80 -0.91 12.25 -11.84
C GLU A 80 -1.46 11.04 -12.63
N GLY A 81 -0.86 9.87 -12.43
CA GLY A 81 -1.28 8.61 -13.03
C GLY A 81 -2.27 7.82 -12.17
N ASP A 82 -2.43 6.55 -12.51
CA ASP A 82 -3.29 5.64 -11.76
C ASP A 82 -2.64 5.28 -10.42
N SER A 83 -3.45 5.33 -9.35
CA SER A 83 -2.98 5.06 -7.99
C SER A 83 -3.39 3.67 -7.51
N TYR A 84 -2.49 3.03 -6.76
CA TYR A 84 -2.72 1.72 -6.16
C TYR A 84 -2.30 1.74 -4.69
N VAL A 85 -3.08 1.11 -3.82
CA VAL A 85 -2.67 0.91 -2.43
C VAL A 85 -1.63 -0.20 -2.34
N ASP A 86 -0.90 -0.25 -1.21
CA ASP A 86 0.01 -1.37 -0.97
C ASP A 86 -0.76 -2.69 -1.08
N GLU A 87 -0.10 -3.71 -1.63
CA GLU A 87 -0.67 -5.05 -1.59
C GLU A 87 -2.05 -5.17 -2.29
N GLN A 88 -2.37 -4.26 -3.22
CA GLN A 88 -3.64 -4.28 -3.95
C GLN A 88 -3.72 -5.46 -4.94
N GLU A 89 -4.91 -6.05 -5.11
CA GLU A 89 -5.18 -6.96 -6.23
C GLU A 89 -5.30 -6.16 -7.54
N VAL A 90 -4.45 -6.51 -8.51
CA VAL A 90 -4.35 -5.81 -9.80
C VAL A 90 -4.39 -6.79 -10.97
N MET A 91 -4.77 -6.29 -12.14
CA MET A 91 -4.81 -7.05 -13.39
C MET A 91 -4.63 -6.09 -14.57
N ASN A 92 -3.89 -6.54 -15.59
CA ASN A 92 -3.78 -5.85 -16.89
C ASN A 92 -3.32 -4.38 -16.79
N LEU A 93 -2.31 -4.09 -15.96
CA LEU A 93 -1.84 -2.72 -15.74
C LEU A 93 -1.21 -2.07 -16.99
N THR A 94 -0.69 -2.87 -17.91
CA THR A 94 -0.09 -2.36 -19.15
C THR A 94 -0.26 -3.36 -20.30
N THR A 95 -0.18 -2.85 -21.53
CA THR A 95 0.00 -3.68 -22.73
C THR A 95 1.45 -3.76 -23.19
N GLU A 96 2.32 -2.93 -22.62
CA GLU A 96 3.76 -2.92 -22.85
C GLU A 96 4.45 -4.07 -22.07
N PRO A 97 5.71 -4.42 -22.40
CA PRO A 97 6.46 -5.45 -21.68
C PRO A 97 6.68 -5.13 -20.20
N ASP A 98 6.71 -3.83 -19.86
CA ASP A 98 6.99 -3.34 -18.52
C ASP A 98 6.13 -2.12 -18.15
N ILE A 99 5.95 -1.93 -16.85
CA ILE A 99 5.39 -0.74 -16.23
C ILE A 99 6.14 -0.46 -14.94
N VAL A 100 6.40 0.82 -14.65
CA VAL A 100 7.01 1.26 -13.40
C VAL A 100 5.92 1.80 -12.47
N LEU A 101 5.92 1.33 -11.23
CA LEU A 101 5.13 1.88 -10.14
C LEU A 101 6.03 2.68 -9.20
N TYR A 102 5.71 3.96 -9.05
CA TYR A 102 6.46 4.92 -8.25
C TYR A 102 5.85 5.05 -6.85
N ALA A 103 6.66 4.90 -5.81
CA ALA A 103 6.21 5.05 -4.44
C ALA A 103 5.82 6.51 -4.13
N MET A 104 4.64 6.69 -3.56
CA MET A 104 4.14 7.98 -3.07
C MET A 104 4.39 8.07 -1.57
N TRP A 105 4.76 9.25 -1.10
CA TRP A 105 5.19 9.46 0.29
C TRP A 105 4.47 10.64 0.92
N GLU A 106 3.96 10.46 2.14
CA GLU A 106 3.39 11.53 2.96
C GLU A 106 4.34 11.87 4.10
N LYS A 107 4.69 13.15 4.28
CA LYS A 107 5.60 13.59 5.34
C LYS A 107 4.91 13.46 6.70
N LEU A 108 5.59 12.85 7.67
CA LEU A 108 5.11 12.83 9.05
C LEU A 108 5.12 14.25 9.65
N PRO A 109 4.12 14.61 10.48
CA PRO A 109 4.14 15.88 11.20
C PRO A 109 5.33 15.91 12.16
N GLU A 110 6.06 17.02 12.18
CA GLU A 110 7.12 17.25 13.16
C GLU A 110 6.46 17.47 14.53
N ILE A 111 6.76 16.61 15.51
CA ILE A 111 6.35 16.83 16.90
C ILE A 111 7.23 17.96 17.45
N ILE A 112 6.71 19.18 17.42
CA ILE A 112 7.30 20.30 18.17
C ILE A 112 6.96 20.02 19.63
N ILE A 113 7.90 19.46 20.39
CA ILE A 113 7.81 19.53 21.85
C ILE A 113 8.02 21.02 22.15
N PRO A 114 7.01 21.75 22.68
CA PRO A 114 7.26 23.11 23.14
C PRO A 114 8.42 23.03 24.12
N ASP A 115 9.48 23.80 23.84
CA ASP A 115 10.58 24.00 24.77
C ASP A 115 9.94 24.24 26.15
N GLU A 116 10.21 23.33 27.09
CA GLU A 116 9.68 23.40 28.45
C GLU A 116 10.19 24.73 29.01
N THR A 117 9.39 25.78 28.81
CA THR A 117 9.67 27.10 29.35
C THR A 117 9.75 26.85 30.84
N PRO A 118 10.87 27.11 31.52
CA PRO A 118 11.03 26.70 32.92
C PRO A 118 9.84 27.25 33.67
N LEU A 119 8.94 26.36 34.09
CA LEU A 119 7.76 26.77 34.82
C LEU A 119 8.31 27.42 36.08
N GLY A 120 8.17 28.75 36.15
CA GLY A 120 8.27 29.46 37.41
C GLY A 120 7.38 28.76 38.44
N PRO A 121 7.66 28.90 39.75
CA PRO A 121 7.06 28.08 40.80
C PRO A 121 5.57 27.86 40.53
N VAL A 122 5.19 26.62 40.21
CA VAL A 122 3.81 26.26 39.92
C VAL A 122 2.98 26.57 41.17
N GLU A 123 2.17 27.63 41.09
CA GLU A 123 1.11 27.88 42.06
C GLU A 123 0.21 26.65 42.06
N PRO A 124 -0.17 26.08 43.23
CA PRO A 124 -0.92 24.83 43.27
C PRO A 124 -2.31 25.05 42.65
N THR A 125 -2.44 24.71 41.38
CA THR A 125 -3.72 24.68 40.69
C THR A 125 -4.45 23.41 41.11
N LYS A 126 -5.70 23.62 41.49
CA LYS A 126 -6.71 22.62 41.83
C LYS A 126 -6.61 21.42 40.87
N PRO A 127 -6.53 20.17 41.37
CA PRO A 127 -6.30 19.01 40.51
C PRO A 127 -7.40 18.90 39.46
N ALA A 128 -6.98 18.85 38.19
CA ALA A 128 -7.82 18.52 37.05
C ALA A 128 -8.26 17.05 37.15
N PRO A 129 -9.44 16.67 36.63
CA PRO A 129 -9.93 15.29 36.70
C PRO A 129 -8.96 14.34 36.00
N VAL A 130 -8.57 13.29 36.71
CA VAL A 130 -7.76 12.18 36.19
C VAL A 130 -8.61 11.44 35.15
N ILE A 131 -8.13 11.37 33.91
CA ILE A 131 -8.70 10.48 32.89
C ILE A 131 -8.26 9.06 33.24
N GLU A 132 -9.17 8.24 33.75
CA GLU A 132 -8.92 6.81 33.95
C GLU A 132 -8.78 6.12 32.59
N ILE A 133 -7.67 5.42 32.42
CA ILE A 133 -7.38 4.59 31.25
C ILE A 133 -8.30 3.36 31.33
N ILE A 134 -9.38 3.35 30.53
CA ILE A 134 -10.18 2.15 30.33
C ILE A 134 -9.44 1.24 29.34
N ASP A 135 -8.76 0.22 29.88
CA ASP A 135 -8.31 -0.93 29.11
C ASP A 135 -9.53 -1.57 28.46
N SER A 136 -9.60 -1.48 27.14
CA SER A 136 -10.66 -2.08 26.35
C SER A 136 -10.05 -2.87 25.20
N THR A 137 -9.31 -3.91 25.56
CA THR A 137 -9.15 -5.08 24.70
C THR A 137 -10.04 -6.22 25.22
N PRO A 138 -10.99 -6.75 24.42
CA PRO A 138 -11.62 -8.01 24.74
C PRO A 138 -10.56 -9.12 24.68
N LEU A 139 -10.55 -9.99 25.69
CA LEU A 139 -9.54 -11.05 25.87
C LEU A 139 -9.58 -12.16 24.80
N ASP A 140 -10.45 -12.09 23.78
CA ASP A 140 -10.70 -13.19 22.84
C ASP A 140 -10.18 -13.01 21.41
N GLY A 141 -9.56 -11.87 21.08
CA GLY A 141 -8.93 -11.67 19.77
C GLY A 141 -9.88 -11.55 18.57
N SER A 142 -11.19 -11.32 18.78
CA SER A 142 -12.11 -11.07 17.67
C SER A 142 -12.09 -9.59 17.21
N PRO A 143 -12.08 -9.28 15.89
CA PRO A 143 -12.19 -7.91 15.42
C PRO A 143 -13.61 -7.37 15.66
N ARG A 144 -13.71 -6.15 16.20
CA ARG A 144 -14.96 -5.37 16.20
C ARG A 144 -15.15 -4.77 14.80
N THR A 145 -16.03 -5.37 14.00
CA THR A 145 -16.59 -4.75 12.79
C THR A 145 -17.47 -3.57 13.19
N GLY A 146 -17.19 -2.35 12.70
CA GLY A 146 -18.18 -1.27 12.84
C GLY A 146 -17.75 0.19 12.64
N ASP A 147 -16.47 0.57 12.59
CA ASP A 147 -16.09 2.00 12.51
C ASP A 147 -15.26 2.27 11.23
N GLU A 148 -15.93 2.75 10.18
CA GLU A 148 -15.34 3.03 8.86
C GLU A 148 -14.47 4.31 8.81
N ASN A 149 -14.22 4.97 9.95
CA ASN A 149 -13.50 6.25 10.05
C ASN A 149 -12.32 6.23 11.03
N VAL A 150 -11.72 5.06 11.27
CA VAL A 150 -10.58 4.91 12.21
C VAL A 150 -9.36 4.40 11.47
N ILE A 151 -8.32 5.23 11.41
CA ILE A 151 -7.00 4.84 10.88
C ILE A 151 -6.22 4.16 12.01
N PHE A 152 -5.82 2.90 11.81
CA PHE A 152 -5.01 2.16 12.78
C PHE A 152 -3.53 2.32 12.44
N ALA A 153 -2.74 2.89 13.35
CA ALA A 153 -1.28 2.98 13.21
C ALA A 153 -0.58 2.12 14.27
N TRP A 154 0.33 1.26 13.83
CA TRP A 154 1.20 0.48 14.69
C TRP A 154 2.44 1.31 15.07
N VAL A 155 2.56 1.69 16.34
CA VAL A 155 3.79 2.33 16.84
C VAL A 155 4.58 1.31 17.64
N SER A 156 5.81 1.05 17.19
CA SER A 156 6.77 0.25 17.92
C SER A 156 7.37 1.08 19.05
N VAL A 157 7.13 0.67 20.29
CA VAL A 157 7.71 1.29 21.48
C VAL A 157 8.77 0.34 22.03
N LEU A 158 10.03 0.78 21.99
CA LEU A 158 11.11 0.08 22.69
C LEU A 158 10.97 0.35 24.19
N THR A 159 10.62 -0.69 24.94
CA THR A 159 10.69 -0.65 26.40
C THR A 159 11.96 -1.34 26.88
N ALA A 160 12.39 -1.05 28.10
CA ALA A 160 13.59 -1.66 28.71
C ALA A 160 13.54 -3.19 28.80
N SER A 161 12.40 -3.82 28.48
CA SER A 161 12.18 -5.27 28.52
C SER A 161 11.90 -5.90 27.14
N GLY A 162 11.95 -5.14 26.04
CA GLY A 162 11.66 -5.61 24.68
C GLY A 162 10.69 -4.70 23.90
N LEU A 163 10.52 -4.99 22.61
CA LEU A 163 9.61 -4.31 21.69
C LEU A 163 8.15 -4.52 22.13
N GLY A 164 7.45 -3.46 22.49
CA GLY A 164 6.01 -3.44 22.70
C GLY A 164 5.32 -2.67 21.58
N PHE A 165 4.16 -3.14 21.13
CA PHE A 165 3.33 -2.42 20.17
C PHE A 165 2.24 -1.66 20.92
N VAL A 166 2.10 -0.37 20.64
CA VAL A 166 1.03 0.47 21.19
C VAL A 166 0.09 0.86 20.06
N LEU A 167 -1.20 0.57 20.25
CA LEU A 167 -2.25 0.98 19.34
C LEU A 167 -2.64 2.42 19.65
N LEU A 168 -2.37 3.34 18.72
CA LEU A 168 -2.85 4.71 18.82
C LEU A 168 -4.09 4.88 17.94
N ARG A 169 -5.12 5.52 18.50
CA ARG A 169 -6.34 5.89 17.78
C ARG A 169 -6.31 7.40 17.51
N LYS A 170 -6.37 7.81 16.25
CA LYS A 170 -6.66 9.20 15.87
C LYS A 170 -8.15 9.29 15.56
N LYS A 171 -8.88 10.15 16.28
CA LYS A 171 -10.25 10.52 15.92
C LYS A 171 -10.15 11.51 14.76
N ASN A 172 -10.86 11.27 13.66
CA ASN A 172 -11.01 12.29 12.62
C ASN A 172 -11.72 13.49 13.25
N GLU A 173 -11.03 14.62 13.33
CA GLU A 173 -11.62 15.91 13.72
C GLU A 173 -12.36 16.46 12.52
N ASP A 174 -13.53 15.91 12.22
CA ASP A 174 -14.49 16.56 11.33
C ASP A 174 -15.89 16.32 11.88
N GLU A 175 -16.31 17.22 12.78
CA GLU A 175 -17.65 17.80 12.84
C GLU A 175 -17.64 18.86 13.97
N GLU A 176 -17.11 20.05 13.68
CA GLU A 176 -17.60 21.28 14.32
C GLU A 176 -18.64 21.93 13.38
N ILE A 177 -19.91 21.71 13.76
CA ILE A 177 -21.15 22.51 13.61
C ILE A 177 -21.35 23.36 12.34
#